data_AF-A0A2N0D844-F1
#
_entry.id   AF-A0A2N0D844-F1
#
_cell.length_a   1.000
_cell.length_b   1.000
_cell.length_c   1.000
_cell.angle_alpha   90.00
_cell.angle_beta   90.00
_cell.angle_gamma   90.00
#
_symmetry.space_group_name_H-M   'P 1'
#
loop_
_entity.id
_entity.type
_entity.pdbx_description
1 polymer ?
#
loop_
_entity_poly.entity_id
_entity_poly.type
_entity_poly.pdbx_seq_one_letter_code
_entity_poly.pdbx_strand_id
1 'polypeptide(L)'
;MAILIRLLRVVFVTILCIVIFAALFEFLNAIPTYLFLPDHLEGGVAYRGGMMLLGALWWGAVFRAPGYLFYGTVPLLIVLAVTEWRSMKGWPSYLAIWFIAGLAATGLSLLNPLRVAAVLLAAAAASYLYWLLAGKSAGDRLQGWRRRERNGGFKFVNYPAYAVLAYLAFQLAGYADHGGKLLWATFVSEPEPGTPPFQVRFKRPLTASQKVAMMDFPDPASCLKTSETDGLPLDRLKEMDWDRIDNTDEANVCMFRLLGSYPNLSYATDWYEAQGFRVPDNFSSARPYLEQDGTQRVSASYSIRKNGPKFPTTGIVRRAFGSIPYGMSVDATWSKDGKQLQWVETGFSTL
;
A
#
# COMPACT_ATOMS: atom_id res chain seq x y z
N MET A 1 21.76 24.03 -12.38
CA MET A 1 20.42 24.61 -12.12
C MET A 1 19.38 24.24 -13.19
N ALA A 2 19.63 24.47 -14.49
CA ALA A 2 18.63 24.25 -15.56
C ALA A 2 18.21 22.78 -15.84
N ILE A 3 18.96 21.78 -15.36
CA ILE A 3 18.60 20.35 -15.48
C ILE A 3 17.71 19.94 -14.29
N LEU A 4 18.10 20.31 -13.07
CA LEU A 4 17.31 20.07 -11.86
C LEU A 4 15.92 20.70 -11.94
N ILE A 5 15.82 21.95 -12.38
CA ILE A 5 14.54 22.64 -12.60
C ILE A 5 13.68 21.89 -13.64
N ARG A 6 14.30 21.28 -14.66
CA ARG A 6 13.59 20.49 -15.67
C ARG A 6 13.07 19.18 -15.12
N LEU A 7 13.89 18.46 -14.34
CA LEU A 7 13.45 17.22 -13.67
C LEU A 7 12.34 17.50 -12.68
N LEU A 8 12.46 18.55 -11.86
CA LEU A 8 11.41 18.99 -10.96
C LEU A 8 10.13 19.35 -11.73
N ARG A 9 10.25 20.08 -12.85
CA ARG A 9 9.10 20.40 -13.70
C ARG A 9 8.43 19.14 -14.26
N VAL A 10 9.19 18.18 -14.78
CA VAL A 10 8.65 16.90 -15.25
C VAL A 10 7.95 16.17 -14.12
N VAL A 11 8.54 16.12 -12.92
CA VAL A 11 7.96 15.50 -11.73
C VAL A 11 6.64 16.18 -11.33
N PHE A 12 6.64 17.49 -11.12
CA PHE A 12 5.45 18.22 -10.68
C PHE A 12 4.33 18.21 -11.73
N VAL A 13 4.66 18.35 -13.01
CA VAL A 13 3.67 18.30 -14.09
C VAL A 13 3.12 16.88 -14.25
N THR A 14 3.94 15.83 -14.08
CA THR A 14 3.46 14.44 -14.11
C THR A 14 2.50 14.18 -12.95
N ILE A 15 2.85 14.60 -11.72
CA ILE A 15 1.99 14.48 -10.54
C ILE A 15 0.65 15.20 -10.77
N LEU A 16 0.70 16.45 -11.26
CA LEU A 16 -0.50 17.23 -11.59
C LEU A 16 -1.38 16.51 -12.62
N CYS A 17 -0.78 16.00 -13.69
CA CYS A 17 -1.50 15.28 -14.75
C CYS A 17 -2.11 13.97 -14.25
N ILE A 18 -1.46 13.25 -13.31
CA ILE A 18 -2.03 12.06 -12.67
C ILE A 18 -3.28 12.42 -11.86
N VAL A 19 -3.23 13.50 -11.08
CA VAL A 19 -4.39 13.97 -10.29
C VAL A 19 -5.55 14.37 -11.19
N ILE A 20 -5.27 15.15 -12.24
CA ILE A 20 -6.28 15.59 -13.20
C ILE A 20 -6.87 14.39 -13.96
N PHE A 21 -6.04 13.44 -14.39
CA PHE A 21 -6.49 12.22 -15.03
C PHE A 21 -7.44 11.42 -14.14
N ALA A 22 -7.08 11.24 -12.86
CA ALA A 22 -7.91 10.48 -11.91
C ALA A 22 -9.27 11.17 -11.66
N ALA A 23 -9.28 12.49 -11.48
CA ALA A 23 -10.50 13.27 -11.28
C ALA A 23 -11.42 13.23 -12.52
N LEU A 24 -10.85 13.48 -13.70
CA LEU A 24 -11.60 13.46 -14.96
C LEU A 24 -12.13 12.07 -15.28
N PHE A 25 -11.33 11.03 -15.06
CA PHE A 25 -11.76 9.66 -15.31
C PHE A 25 -13.01 9.30 -14.49
N GLU A 26 -13.03 9.59 -13.18
CA GLU A 26 -14.19 9.29 -12.34
C GLU A 26 -15.41 10.12 -12.71
N PHE A 27 -15.21 11.41 -12.98
CA PHE A 27 -16.27 12.29 -13.44
C PHE A 27 -16.90 11.76 -14.73
N LEU A 28 -16.08 11.44 -15.74
CA LEU A 28 -16.55 10.95 -17.03
C LEU A 28 -17.19 9.56 -16.94
N ASN A 29 -16.72 8.71 -16.01
CA ASN A 29 -17.29 7.39 -15.78
C ASN A 29 -18.63 7.44 -15.01
N ALA A 30 -18.84 8.49 -14.21
CA ALA A 30 -20.07 8.75 -13.48
C ALA A 30 -21.18 9.33 -14.38
N ILE A 31 -20.83 10.15 -15.37
CA ILE A 31 -21.80 10.84 -16.25
C ILE A 31 -22.87 9.91 -16.86
N PRO A 32 -22.53 8.74 -17.45
CA PRO A 32 -23.53 7.88 -18.07
C PRO A 32 -24.54 7.33 -17.07
N THR A 33 -24.10 6.98 -15.86
CA THR A 33 -24.95 6.41 -14.81
C THR A 33 -25.95 7.43 -14.27
N TYR A 34 -25.59 8.72 -14.25
CA TYR A 34 -26.43 9.78 -13.68
C TYR A 34 -27.28 10.54 -14.70
N LEU A 35 -26.90 10.57 -15.98
CA LEU A 35 -27.68 11.23 -17.02
C LEU A 35 -28.67 10.28 -17.73
N PHE A 36 -28.47 8.96 -17.68
CA PHE A 36 -29.25 8.01 -18.49
C PHE A 36 -30.05 6.95 -17.70
N LEU A 37 -29.98 6.91 -16.36
CA LEU A 37 -30.93 6.14 -15.55
C LEU A 37 -31.97 7.08 -14.89
N PRO A 38 -33.19 7.20 -15.45
CA PRO A 38 -34.34 7.49 -14.62
C PRO A 38 -34.64 6.24 -13.78
N ASP A 39 -35.21 6.43 -12.59
CA ASP A 39 -35.74 5.37 -11.72
C ASP A 39 -34.72 4.66 -10.81
N HIS A 40 -34.25 5.33 -9.76
CA HIS A 40 -34.16 4.72 -8.42
C HIS A 40 -34.70 5.71 -7.38
N LEU A 41 -35.98 5.55 -7.10
CA LEU A 41 -36.82 6.34 -6.19
C LEU A 41 -36.99 5.61 -4.84
N GLU A 42 -35.95 4.98 -4.29
CA GLU A 42 -36.02 4.40 -2.94
C GLU A 42 -34.71 4.64 -2.18
N GLY A 43 -34.73 5.65 -1.31
CA GLY A 43 -33.61 6.01 -0.45
C GLY A 43 -33.58 7.50 -0.16
N GLY A 44 -34.59 7.99 0.56
CA GLY A 44 -34.76 9.40 0.86
C GLY A 44 -33.59 10.02 1.62
N VAL A 45 -32.75 10.79 0.91
CA VAL A 45 -32.27 12.12 1.30
C VAL A 45 -32.07 12.88 -0.01
N ALA A 46 -32.72 14.03 -0.17
CA ALA A 46 -32.61 14.87 -1.34
C ALA A 46 -31.17 15.42 -1.51
N TYR A 47 -30.28 14.65 -2.12
CA TYR A 47 -28.99 15.14 -2.59
C TYR A 47 -29.16 15.69 -4.02
N ARG A 48 -29.24 17.01 -4.08
CA ARG A 48 -29.24 17.85 -5.30
C ARG A 48 -28.15 17.34 -6.28
N GLY A 49 -28.53 16.97 -7.50
CA GLY A 49 -27.65 16.33 -8.50
C GLY A 49 -26.32 17.04 -8.83
N GLY A 50 -26.16 18.33 -8.50
CA GLY A 50 -24.88 19.03 -8.62
C GLY A 50 -23.81 18.62 -7.58
N MET A 51 -24.22 18.13 -6.41
CA MET A 51 -23.30 17.74 -5.34
C MET A 51 -22.64 16.38 -5.60
N MET A 52 -23.29 15.52 -6.40
CA MET A 52 -22.78 14.17 -6.71
C MET A 52 -21.74 14.15 -7.84
N LEU A 53 -21.87 15.01 -8.86
CA LEU A 53 -20.85 15.17 -9.91
C LEU A 53 -19.55 15.80 -9.36
N LEU A 54 -19.68 16.80 -8.48
CA LEU A 54 -18.55 17.32 -7.70
C LEU A 54 -17.98 16.24 -6.77
N GLY A 55 -18.85 15.38 -6.22
CA GLY A 55 -18.46 14.20 -5.45
C GLY A 55 -17.61 13.21 -6.25
N ALA A 56 -17.92 12.96 -7.52
CA ALA A 56 -17.12 12.08 -8.39
C ALA A 56 -15.74 12.68 -8.74
N LEU A 57 -15.68 14.00 -9.02
CA LEU A 57 -14.42 14.72 -9.21
C LEU A 57 -13.56 14.67 -7.95
N TRP A 58 -14.17 14.96 -6.80
CA TRP A 58 -13.52 14.87 -5.50
C TRP A 58 -13.04 13.44 -5.25
N TRP A 59 -13.87 12.44 -5.53
CA TRP A 59 -13.52 11.04 -5.34
C TRP A 59 -12.31 10.62 -6.16
N GLY A 60 -12.26 11.00 -7.43
CA GLY A 60 -11.12 10.75 -8.30
C GLY A 60 -9.84 11.47 -7.86
N ALA A 61 -9.93 12.74 -7.47
CA ALA A 61 -8.78 13.51 -7.00
C ALA A 61 -8.24 13.04 -5.65
N VAL A 62 -9.12 12.59 -4.75
CA VAL A 62 -8.81 12.36 -3.34
C VAL A 62 -8.53 10.89 -3.04
N PHE A 63 -9.26 9.96 -3.65
CA PHE A 63 -9.10 8.52 -3.37
C PHE A 63 -8.36 7.77 -4.46
N ARG A 64 -8.56 8.14 -5.74
CA ARG A 64 -7.98 7.42 -6.88
C ARG A 64 -6.62 7.95 -7.30
N ALA A 65 -6.44 9.28 -7.30
CA ALA A 65 -5.17 9.91 -7.64
C ALA A 65 -4.01 9.42 -6.78
N PRO A 66 -4.14 9.24 -5.44
CA PRO A 66 -3.05 8.67 -4.64
C PRO A 66 -2.63 7.29 -5.14
N GLY A 67 -3.58 6.39 -5.40
CA GLY A 67 -3.26 5.06 -5.96
C GLY A 67 -2.49 5.15 -7.28
N TYR A 68 -2.93 6.02 -8.18
CA TYR A 68 -2.21 6.25 -9.44
C TYR A 68 -0.85 6.94 -9.24
N LEU A 69 -0.71 7.78 -8.22
CA LEU A 69 0.56 8.37 -7.85
C LEU A 69 1.51 7.31 -7.28
N PHE A 70 1.03 6.36 -6.49
CA PHE A 70 1.84 5.28 -5.93
C PHE A 70 2.29 4.29 -6.99
N TYR A 71 1.40 3.84 -7.86
CA TYR A 71 1.71 2.79 -8.85
C TYR A 71 2.18 3.33 -10.20
N GLY A 72 1.72 4.52 -10.60
CA GLY A 72 1.90 5.06 -11.94
C GLY A 72 3.01 6.11 -12.08
N THR A 73 3.36 6.84 -11.01
CA THR A 73 4.30 7.96 -11.12
C THR A 73 5.68 7.53 -11.59
N VAL A 74 6.26 6.49 -11.01
CA VAL A 74 7.61 6.03 -11.34
C VAL A 74 7.74 5.58 -12.81
N PRO A 75 6.90 4.66 -13.33
CA PRO A 75 6.99 4.26 -14.74
C PRO A 75 6.66 5.41 -15.70
N LEU A 76 5.69 6.28 -15.38
CA LEU A 76 5.40 7.46 -16.21
C LEU A 76 6.58 8.43 -16.24
N LEU A 77 7.25 8.68 -15.12
CA LEU A 77 8.42 9.56 -15.08
C LEU A 77 9.58 9.01 -15.92
N ILE A 78 9.80 7.69 -15.91
CA ILE A 78 10.83 7.06 -16.76
C ILE A 78 10.51 7.28 -18.24
N VAL A 79 9.28 6.94 -18.65
CA VAL A 79 8.85 7.07 -20.06
C VAL A 79 8.88 8.53 -20.50
N LEU A 80 8.36 9.44 -19.68
CA LEU A 80 8.30 10.87 -19.97
C LEU A 80 9.69 11.53 -19.94
N ALA A 81 10.61 11.08 -19.09
CA ALA A 81 12.00 11.53 -19.11
C ALA A 81 12.71 11.07 -20.40
N VAL A 82 12.44 9.85 -20.88
CA VAL A 82 12.99 9.32 -22.14
C VAL A 82 12.41 10.07 -23.35
N THR A 83 11.11 10.39 -23.35
CA THR A 83 10.49 11.14 -24.46
C THR A 83 10.93 12.60 -24.50
N GLU A 84 11.11 13.22 -23.33
CA GLU A 84 11.73 14.54 -23.16
C GLU A 84 13.21 14.56 -23.60
N TRP A 85 13.94 13.46 -23.36
CA TRP A 85 15.33 13.29 -23.82
C TRP A 85 15.41 13.15 -25.35
N ARG A 86 14.50 12.36 -25.93
CA ARG A 86 14.37 12.21 -27.40
C ARG A 86 13.76 13.42 -28.09
N SER A 87 13.41 14.48 -27.35
CA SER A 87 12.89 15.73 -27.89
C SER A 87 11.63 15.53 -28.76
N MET A 88 10.74 14.62 -28.33
CA MET A 88 9.47 14.38 -29.03
C MET A 88 8.55 15.59 -28.88
N LYS A 89 8.26 16.27 -30.01
CA LYS A 89 7.42 17.48 -30.06
C LYS A 89 5.92 17.19 -30.25
N GLY A 90 5.58 16.01 -30.75
CA GLY A 90 4.20 15.65 -31.10
C GLY A 90 3.34 15.39 -29.87
N TRP A 91 2.26 16.16 -29.70
CA TRP A 91 1.19 15.85 -28.73
C TRP A 91 0.64 14.41 -28.86
N PRO A 92 0.48 13.83 -30.08
CA PRO A 92 -0.01 12.45 -30.22
C PRO A 92 0.85 11.40 -29.50
N SER A 93 2.15 11.62 -29.36
CA SER A 93 3.04 10.71 -28.62
C SER A 93 2.74 10.72 -27.12
N TYR A 94 2.46 11.90 -26.54
CA TYR A 94 2.04 12.02 -25.15
C TYR A 94 0.64 11.43 -24.94
N LEU A 95 -0.27 11.61 -25.91
CA LEU A 95 -1.59 10.97 -25.88
C LEU A 95 -1.47 9.45 -25.78
N ALA A 96 -0.63 8.82 -26.60
CA ALA A 96 -0.42 7.38 -26.56
C ALA A 96 0.12 6.90 -25.20
N ILE A 97 1.08 7.63 -24.62
CA ILE A 97 1.65 7.32 -23.29
C ILE A 97 0.58 7.38 -22.21
N TRP A 98 -0.19 8.47 -22.16
CA TRP A 98 -1.25 8.65 -21.16
C TRP A 98 -2.41 7.69 -21.36
N PHE A 99 -2.74 7.33 -22.60
CA PHE A 99 -3.78 6.36 -22.91
C PHE A 99 -3.39 4.94 -22.47
N ILE A 100 -2.17 4.49 -22.79
CA ILE A 100 -1.66 3.18 -22.35
C ILE A 100 -1.59 3.14 -20.82
N ALA A 101 -1.07 4.18 -20.18
CA ALA A 101 -1.02 4.28 -18.73
C ALA A 101 -2.42 4.26 -18.10
N GLY A 102 -3.38 4.96 -18.70
CA GLY A 102 -4.77 4.97 -18.25
C GLY A 102 -5.47 3.62 -18.39
N LEU A 103 -5.20 2.88 -19.48
CA LEU A 103 -5.69 1.52 -19.67
C LEU A 103 -5.10 0.54 -18.65
N ALA A 104 -3.80 0.63 -18.38
CA ALA A 104 -3.13 -0.18 -17.38
C ALA A 104 -3.68 0.12 -15.97
N ALA A 105 -3.83 1.40 -15.62
CA ALA A 105 -4.35 1.84 -14.32
C ALA A 105 -5.82 1.46 -14.09
N THR A 106 -6.58 1.21 -15.17
CA THR A 106 -7.98 0.82 -15.09
C THR A 106 -8.22 -0.68 -15.27
N GLY A 107 -7.17 -1.49 -15.36
CA GLY A 107 -7.25 -2.95 -15.44
C GLY A 107 -7.63 -3.48 -16.81
N LEU A 108 -7.24 -2.79 -17.89
CA LEU A 108 -7.38 -3.23 -19.29
C LEU A 108 -8.80 -3.71 -19.65
N SER A 109 -9.83 -3.08 -19.08
CA SER A 109 -11.24 -3.42 -19.32
C SER A 109 -11.72 -2.92 -20.69
N LEU A 110 -11.17 -3.47 -21.77
CA LEU A 110 -11.53 -3.15 -23.17
C LEU A 110 -12.98 -3.52 -23.52
N LEU A 111 -13.62 -4.36 -22.69
CA LEU A 111 -14.99 -4.83 -22.89
C LEU A 111 -16.05 -3.81 -22.48
N ASN A 112 -15.69 -2.73 -21.78
CA ASN A 112 -16.65 -1.68 -21.38
C ASN A 112 -16.40 -0.39 -22.19
N PRO A 113 -17.21 -0.11 -23.23
CA PRO A 113 -16.96 1.01 -24.15
C PRO A 113 -17.06 2.38 -23.47
N LEU A 114 -17.93 2.51 -22.46
CA LEU A 114 -18.07 3.76 -21.69
C LEU A 114 -16.80 4.06 -20.88
N ARG A 115 -16.23 3.02 -20.27
CA ARG A 115 -14.99 3.14 -19.49
C ARG A 115 -13.80 3.47 -20.39
N VAL A 116 -13.74 2.89 -21.59
CA VAL A 116 -12.70 3.19 -22.59
C VAL A 116 -12.82 4.63 -23.08
N ALA A 117 -14.04 5.12 -23.34
CA ALA A 117 -14.27 6.52 -23.72
C ALA A 117 -13.83 7.49 -22.61
N ALA A 118 -14.13 7.18 -21.34
CA ALA A 118 -13.68 7.96 -20.20
C ALA A 118 -12.14 8.00 -20.07
N VAL A 119 -11.46 6.85 -20.26
CA VAL A 119 -9.99 6.79 -20.30
C VAL A 119 -9.43 7.65 -21.44
N LEU A 120 -9.98 7.53 -22.65
CA LEU A 120 -9.52 8.27 -23.83
C LEU A 120 -9.59 9.78 -23.62
N LEU A 121 -10.74 10.27 -23.13
CA LEU A 121 -10.97 11.70 -22.91
C LEU A 121 -10.11 12.24 -21.75
N ALA A 122 -9.99 11.50 -20.65
CA ALA A 122 -9.10 11.87 -19.55
C ALA A 122 -7.62 11.89 -19.99
N ALA A 123 -7.19 10.90 -20.78
CA ALA A 123 -5.84 10.83 -21.34
C ALA A 123 -5.56 11.97 -22.33
N ALA A 124 -6.55 12.36 -23.14
CA ALA A 124 -6.44 13.49 -24.05
C ALA A 124 -6.24 14.81 -23.28
N ALA A 125 -7.03 15.05 -22.24
CA ALA A 125 -6.88 16.24 -21.40
C ALA A 125 -5.52 16.27 -20.67
N ALA A 126 -5.13 15.15 -20.03
CA ALA A 126 -3.86 15.05 -19.30
C ALA A 126 -2.65 15.18 -20.23
N SER A 127 -2.68 14.55 -21.42
CA SER A 127 -1.59 14.62 -22.41
C SER A 127 -1.44 16.01 -23.02
N TYR A 128 -2.55 16.70 -23.30
CA TYR A 128 -2.52 18.07 -23.82
C TYR A 128 -1.94 19.04 -22.79
N LEU A 129 -2.38 18.91 -21.53
CA LEU A 129 -1.85 19.70 -20.43
C LEU A 129 -0.36 19.43 -20.20
N TYR A 130 0.05 18.16 -20.18
CA TYR A 130 1.47 17.78 -20.05
C TYR A 130 2.30 18.37 -21.18
N TRP A 131 1.82 18.27 -22.43
CA TRP A 131 2.49 18.82 -23.58
C TRP A 131 2.64 20.35 -23.50
N LEU A 132 1.60 21.07 -23.07
CA LEU A 132 1.67 22.52 -22.85
C LEU A 132 2.68 22.88 -21.75
N LEU A 133 2.62 22.17 -20.62
CA LEU A 133 3.35 22.52 -19.41
C LEU A 133 4.78 21.96 -19.36
N ALA A 134 5.15 20.97 -20.16
CA ALA A 134 6.49 20.39 -20.20
C ALA A 134 7.00 20.18 -21.63
N GLY A 135 6.23 19.44 -22.45
CA GLY A 135 6.66 18.97 -23.77
C GLY A 135 6.99 20.04 -24.82
N LYS A 136 6.26 21.17 -24.83
CA LYS A 136 6.49 22.28 -25.78
C LYS A 136 7.89 22.88 -25.64
N SER A 137 8.44 22.87 -24.43
CA SER A 137 9.77 23.44 -24.13
C SER A 137 10.92 22.44 -24.32
N ALA A 138 10.62 21.16 -24.52
CA ALA A 138 11.64 20.11 -24.67
C ALA A 138 12.43 20.24 -25.97
N GLY A 139 11.78 20.73 -27.04
CA GLY A 139 12.30 20.64 -28.39
C GLY A 139 13.04 21.85 -28.96
N ASP A 140 13.16 22.95 -28.21
CA ASP A 140 13.98 24.11 -28.61
C ASP A 140 15.46 23.95 -28.20
N ARG A 141 15.78 22.89 -27.45
CA ARG A 141 17.06 22.82 -26.73
C ARG A 141 18.11 21.92 -27.36
N LEU A 142 17.79 20.99 -28.27
CA LEU A 142 18.83 20.20 -28.95
C LEU A 142 19.72 21.09 -29.85
N GLN A 143 19.16 22.17 -30.40
CA GLN A 143 19.91 23.23 -31.09
C GLN A 143 20.66 24.15 -30.11
N GLY A 144 20.08 24.46 -28.94
CA GLY A 144 20.72 25.27 -27.90
C GLY A 144 21.84 24.57 -27.12
N TRP A 145 21.76 23.24 -26.97
CA TRP A 145 22.72 22.41 -26.24
C TRP A 145 24.02 22.20 -27.03
N ARG A 146 23.94 21.96 -28.36
CA ARG A 146 25.12 21.98 -29.25
C ARG A 146 25.90 23.29 -29.20
N ARG A 147 25.25 24.41 -28.86
CA ARG A 147 25.91 25.72 -28.69
C ARG A 147 26.54 25.92 -27.31
N ARG A 148 26.13 25.18 -26.27
CA ARG A 148 26.50 25.42 -24.87
C ARG A 148 27.58 24.47 -24.32
N GLU A 149 27.85 23.35 -25.00
CA GLU A 149 28.96 22.44 -24.66
C GLU A 149 30.35 23.07 -24.84
N ARG A 150 30.46 24.26 -25.43
CA ARG A 150 31.75 24.93 -25.60
C ARG A 150 32.27 25.64 -24.36
N ASN A 151 31.47 25.89 -23.32
CA ASN A 151 31.90 26.63 -22.14
C ASN A 151 31.25 26.15 -20.84
N GLY A 152 32.08 25.65 -19.92
CA GLY A 152 31.86 25.77 -18.48
C GLY A 152 31.38 24.51 -17.77
N GLY A 153 32.31 23.83 -17.10
CA GLY A 153 32.03 22.70 -16.21
C GLY A 153 31.33 23.11 -14.92
N PHE A 154 30.74 22.13 -14.23
CA PHE A 154 30.66 22.04 -12.75
C PHE A 154 30.05 20.67 -12.36
N LYS A 155 30.81 19.86 -11.60
CA LYS A 155 30.54 18.43 -11.30
C LYS A 155 29.76 18.15 -10.00
N PHE A 156 29.22 19.14 -9.28
CA PHE A 156 28.62 18.91 -7.94
C PHE A 156 27.09 18.86 -7.88
N VAL A 157 26.38 19.14 -8.98
CA VAL A 157 24.89 19.27 -8.98
C VAL A 157 24.17 17.95 -9.33
N ASN A 158 24.91 16.88 -9.67
CA ASN A 158 24.31 15.60 -10.05
C ASN A 158 24.05 14.67 -8.85
N TYR A 159 24.73 14.85 -7.72
CA TYR A 159 24.57 14.02 -6.51
C TYR A 159 23.12 13.93 -5.98
N PRO A 160 22.35 15.02 -5.83
CA PRO A 160 20.96 14.90 -5.36
C PRO A 160 20.04 14.22 -6.37
N ALA A 161 20.31 14.35 -7.67
CA ALA A 161 19.55 13.64 -8.71
C ALA A 161 19.83 12.13 -8.67
N TYR A 162 21.09 11.74 -8.44
CA TYR A 162 21.44 10.33 -8.21
C TYR A 162 20.83 9.79 -6.92
N ALA A 163 20.75 10.58 -5.86
CA ALA A 163 20.10 10.17 -4.61
C ALA A 163 18.60 9.92 -4.79
N VAL A 164 17.89 10.79 -5.53
CA VAL A 164 16.48 10.58 -5.86
C VAL A 164 16.28 9.35 -6.74
N LEU A 165 17.12 9.16 -7.77
CA LEU A 165 17.07 7.98 -8.63
C LEU A 165 17.39 6.68 -7.87
N ALA A 166 18.37 6.70 -6.96
CA ALA A 166 18.72 5.56 -6.11
C ALA A 166 17.58 5.20 -5.15
N TYR A 167 16.92 6.19 -4.54
CA TYR A 167 15.75 5.98 -3.71
C TYR A 167 14.57 5.38 -4.51
N LEU A 168 14.31 5.88 -5.72
CA LEU A 168 13.29 5.34 -6.60
C LEU A 168 13.61 3.91 -7.06
N ALA A 169 14.89 3.61 -7.34
CA ALA A 169 15.36 2.28 -7.68
C ALA A 169 15.24 1.30 -6.49
N PHE A 170 15.54 1.75 -5.27
CA PHE A 170 15.35 0.99 -4.03
C PHE A 170 13.88 0.63 -3.82
N GLN A 171 12.97 1.60 -3.99
CA GLN A 171 11.54 1.34 -3.90
C GLN A 171 11.06 0.36 -4.98
N LEU A 172 11.52 0.52 -6.23
CA LEU A 172 11.23 -0.41 -7.33
C LEU A 172 11.71 -1.83 -7.04
N ALA A 173 12.91 -1.98 -6.46
CA ALA A 173 13.46 -3.29 -6.09
C ALA A 173 12.61 -3.95 -4.99
N GLY A 174 12.21 -3.20 -3.96
CA GLY A 174 11.31 -3.71 -2.92
C GLY A 174 9.95 -4.15 -3.47
N TYR A 175 9.36 -3.39 -4.39
CA TYR A 175 8.10 -3.78 -5.04
C TYR A 175 8.24 -4.98 -5.97
N ALA A 176 9.35 -5.07 -6.71
CA ALA A 176 9.62 -6.21 -7.57
C ALA A 176 9.87 -7.49 -6.76
N ASP A 177 10.56 -7.38 -5.62
CA ASP A 177 10.78 -8.50 -4.69
C ASP A 177 9.44 -8.98 -4.09
N HIS A 178 8.67 -8.07 -3.50
CA HIS A 178 7.37 -8.42 -2.90
C HIS A 178 6.36 -8.94 -3.94
N GLY A 179 6.29 -8.30 -5.12
CA GLY A 179 5.46 -8.76 -6.24
C GLY A 179 5.92 -10.12 -6.78
N GLY A 180 7.23 -10.35 -6.85
CA GLY A 180 7.82 -11.64 -7.20
C GLY A 180 7.46 -12.73 -6.21
N LYS A 181 7.56 -12.45 -4.90
CA LYS A 181 7.15 -13.36 -3.83
C LYS A 181 5.65 -13.68 -3.88
N LEU A 182 4.79 -12.69 -4.13
CA LEU A 182 3.36 -12.89 -4.32
C LEU A 182 3.05 -13.84 -5.49
N LEU A 183 3.70 -13.63 -6.64
CA LEU A 183 3.54 -14.50 -7.80
C LEU A 183 4.09 -15.91 -7.53
N TRP A 184 5.24 -16.02 -6.87
CA TRP A 184 5.85 -17.30 -6.50
C TRP A 184 4.95 -18.13 -5.58
N ALA A 185 4.44 -17.53 -4.50
CA ALA A 185 3.55 -18.17 -3.55
C ALA A 185 2.17 -18.53 -4.13
N THR A 186 1.77 -17.87 -5.22
CA THR A 186 0.49 -18.13 -5.89
C THR A 186 0.61 -19.20 -6.97
N PHE A 187 1.71 -19.21 -7.72
CA PHE A 187 1.83 -20.02 -8.94
C PHE A 187 2.86 -21.15 -8.89
N VAL A 188 3.84 -21.11 -7.99
CA VAL A 188 4.97 -22.06 -8.02
C VAL A 188 4.90 -23.05 -6.87
N SER A 189 4.79 -22.58 -5.63
CA SER A 189 4.80 -23.45 -4.46
C SER A 189 4.06 -22.79 -3.30
N GLU A 190 3.19 -23.54 -2.63
CA GLU A 190 2.64 -23.08 -1.36
C GLU A 190 3.74 -23.12 -0.31
N PRO A 191 3.95 -22.02 0.44
CA PRO A 191 4.99 -21.98 1.45
C PRO A 191 4.69 -22.98 2.57
N GLU A 192 5.74 -23.54 3.16
CA GLU A 192 5.59 -24.42 4.31
C GLU A 192 4.85 -23.70 5.45
N PRO A 193 4.01 -24.41 6.24
CA PRO A 193 3.28 -23.83 7.36
C PRO A 193 4.15 -23.13 8.42
N GLY A 194 5.47 -23.40 8.41
CA GLY A 194 6.42 -22.93 9.39
C GLY A 194 6.28 -23.65 10.74
N THR A 195 7.04 -23.17 11.74
CA THR A 195 7.02 -23.73 13.10
C THR A 195 6.70 -22.64 14.12
N PRO A 196 5.67 -22.80 14.99
CA PRO A 196 4.56 -23.74 14.86
C PRO A 196 3.74 -23.52 13.57
N PRO A 197 2.99 -24.54 13.09
CA PRO A 197 2.25 -24.44 11.82
C PRO A 197 1.18 -23.37 11.90
N PHE A 198 1.33 -22.32 11.09
CA PHE A 198 0.44 -21.16 11.10
C PHE A 198 -0.99 -21.55 10.73
N GLN A 199 -1.96 -21.10 11.53
CA GLN A 199 -3.37 -21.40 11.33
C GLN A 199 -4.21 -20.12 11.36
N VAL A 200 -5.13 -20.04 10.39
CA VAL A 200 -6.10 -18.95 10.30
C VAL A 200 -7.46 -19.38 10.83
N ARG A 201 -8.17 -18.41 11.37
CA ARG A 201 -9.52 -18.60 11.92
C ARG A 201 -10.44 -19.28 10.91
N PHE A 202 -11.19 -20.29 11.37
CA PHE A 202 -12.15 -21.07 10.57
C PHE A 202 -11.56 -21.84 9.37
N LYS A 203 -10.25 -22.14 9.37
CA LYS A 203 -9.58 -22.90 8.29
C LYS A 203 -9.85 -22.33 6.88
N ARG A 204 -9.96 -21.00 6.80
CA ARG A 204 -10.10 -20.30 5.51
C ARG A 204 -8.83 -20.51 4.66
N PRO A 205 -8.94 -20.47 3.33
CA PRO A 205 -7.75 -20.48 2.47
C PRO A 205 -6.85 -19.29 2.81
N LEU A 206 -5.54 -19.53 2.88
CA LEU A 206 -4.54 -18.49 3.14
C LEU A 206 -4.56 -17.46 2.01
N THR A 207 -4.58 -16.19 2.38
CA THR A 207 -4.44 -15.09 1.43
C THR A 207 -3.01 -15.01 0.89
N ALA A 208 -2.81 -14.38 -0.27
CA ALA A 208 -1.49 -14.23 -0.85
C ALA A 208 -0.52 -13.44 0.07
N SER A 209 -1.02 -12.43 0.79
CA SER A 209 -0.22 -11.68 1.78
C SER A 209 0.18 -12.55 2.98
N GLN A 210 -0.71 -13.40 3.48
CA GLN A 210 -0.37 -14.37 4.54
C GLN A 210 0.68 -15.39 4.08
N LYS A 211 0.59 -15.87 2.84
CA LYS A 211 1.60 -16.77 2.27
C LYS A 211 2.97 -16.09 2.19
N VAL A 212 3.03 -14.82 1.78
CA VAL A 212 4.29 -14.05 1.77
C VAL A 212 4.83 -13.85 3.18
N ALA A 213 3.98 -13.47 4.14
CA ALA A 213 4.37 -13.35 5.54
C ALA A 213 4.94 -14.66 6.11
N MET A 214 4.40 -15.81 5.73
CA MET A 214 4.92 -17.14 6.11
C MET A 214 6.25 -17.51 5.45
N MET A 215 6.62 -16.88 4.34
CA MET A 215 7.95 -17.04 3.73
C MET A 215 8.98 -16.12 4.40
N ASP A 216 8.60 -14.86 4.62
CA ASP A 216 9.51 -13.84 5.17
C ASP A 216 9.85 -14.11 6.64
N PHE A 217 8.88 -14.68 7.35
CA PHE A 217 9.06 -15.23 8.67
C PHE A 217 8.74 -16.72 8.53
N PRO A 218 9.67 -17.67 8.68
CA PRO A 218 9.36 -19.12 8.69
C PRO A 218 9.24 -19.73 10.11
N ASP A 219 9.90 -19.14 11.10
CA ASP A 219 10.05 -19.69 12.46
C ASP A 219 9.99 -18.57 13.54
N PRO A 220 10.00 -18.89 14.85
CA PRO A 220 9.92 -17.87 15.89
C PRO A 220 11.18 -16.98 15.94
N ALA A 221 12.36 -17.50 15.63
CA ALA A 221 13.62 -16.74 15.65
C ALA A 221 13.60 -15.63 14.58
N SER A 222 12.97 -15.88 13.44
CA SER A 222 12.81 -14.89 12.36
C SER A 222 12.02 -13.66 12.77
N CYS A 223 11.22 -13.73 13.86
CA CYS A 223 10.40 -12.63 14.37
C CYS A 223 11.04 -11.86 15.53
N LEU A 224 12.25 -12.24 15.97
CA LEU A 224 12.95 -11.63 17.09
C LEU A 224 13.96 -10.57 16.64
N LYS A 225 14.24 -9.61 17.52
CA LYS A 225 15.23 -8.53 17.26
C LYS A 225 16.64 -9.03 17.04
N THR A 226 16.98 -10.17 17.62
CA THR A 226 18.26 -10.84 17.44
C THR A 226 17.98 -12.28 17.03
N SER A 227 18.39 -12.65 15.82
CA SER A 227 18.29 -14.02 15.33
C SER A 227 19.43 -14.85 15.92
N GLU A 228 19.17 -15.56 17.01
CA GLU A 228 20.09 -16.58 17.53
C GLU A 228 19.55 -17.97 17.21
N THR A 229 20.47 -18.84 16.79
CA THR A 229 20.18 -20.20 16.30
C THR A 229 20.10 -21.24 17.43
N ASP A 230 20.58 -20.93 18.63
CA ASP A 230 20.72 -21.88 19.72
C ASP A 230 19.72 -21.60 20.86
N GLY A 231 18.76 -22.52 21.02
CA GLY A 231 17.85 -22.63 22.16
C GLY A 231 17.16 -21.34 22.60
N LEU A 232 15.99 -21.03 22.05
CA LEU A 232 15.17 -19.86 22.41
C LEU A 232 14.65 -19.97 23.86
N PRO A 233 15.24 -19.27 24.85
CA PRO A 233 14.68 -19.26 26.20
C PRO A 233 13.35 -18.48 26.19
N LEU A 234 12.41 -18.88 27.06
CA LEU A 234 11.04 -18.33 27.07
C LEU A 234 11.01 -16.80 27.19
N ASP A 235 11.88 -16.21 28.01
CA ASP A 235 11.93 -14.76 28.19
C ASP A 235 12.25 -14.00 26.90
N ARG A 236 13.02 -14.60 25.99
CA ARG A 236 13.40 -13.98 24.71
C ARG A 236 12.25 -13.93 23.71
N LEU A 237 11.24 -14.80 23.84
CA LEU A 237 10.06 -14.77 22.97
C LEU A 237 9.26 -13.46 23.11
N LYS A 238 9.54 -12.66 24.15
CA LYS A 238 9.00 -11.31 24.36
C LYS A 238 9.70 -10.23 23.53
N GLU A 239 10.80 -10.53 22.85
CA GLU A 239 11.57 -9.54 22.08
C GLU A 239 11.19 -9.50 20.60
N MET A 240 9.89 -9.38 20.33
CA MET A 240 9.37 -9.27 18.96
C MET A 240 9.95 -8.03 18.27
N ASP A 241 10.43 -8.22 17.04
CA ASP A 241 10.97 -7.14 16.22
C ASP A 241 9.87 -6.45 15.42
N TRP A 242 9.23 -5.48 16.05
CA TRP A 242 8.20 -4.66 15.41
C TRP A 242 8.73 -3.82 14.23
N ASP A 243 10.03 -3.56 14.15
CA ASP A 243 10.61 -2.74 13.08
C ASP A 243 10.71 -3.51 11.75
N ARG A 244 10.64 -4.84 11.80
CA ARG A 244 10.61 -5.73 10.63
C ARG A 244 9.20 -6.04 10.13
N ILE A 245 8.18 -5.63 10.87
CA ILE A 245 6.77 -5.90 10.53
C ILE A 245 6.23 -4.71 9.76
N ASP A 246 5.75 -4.95 8.55
CA ASP A 246 5.22 -3.92 7.67
C ASP A 246 3.69 -3.92 7.59
N ASN A 247 3.03 -5.03 7.94
CA ASN A 247 1.57 -5.14 7.83
C ASN A 247 0.94 -6.11 8.84
N THR A 248 -0.39 -6.15 8.85
CA THR A 248 -1.18 -6.96 9.79
C THR A 248 -0.96 -8.47 9.63
N ASP A 249 -0.73 -8.96 8.41
CA ASP A 249 -0.56 -10.40 8.17
C ASP A 249 0.79 -10.88 8.72
N GLU A 250 1.86 -10.12 8.50
CA GLU A 250 3.17 -10.35 9.13
C GLU A 250 3.09 -10.29 10.65
N ALA A 251 2.37 -9.29 11.19
CA ALA A 251 2.14 -9.16 12.62
C ALA A 251 1.44 -10.42 13.17
N ASN A 252 0.38 -10.89 12.51
CA ASN A 252 -0.36 -12.08 12.93
C ASN A 252 0.51 -13.35 12.86
N VAL A 253 1.31 -13.53 11.80
CA VAL A 253 2.23 -14.67 11.66
C VAL A 253 3.26 -14.67 12.78
N CYS A 254 3.91 -13.53 13.03
CA CYS A 254 4.91 -13.46 14.08
C CYS A 254 4.34 -13.61 15.49
N MET A 255 3.21 -12.97 15.78
CA MET A 255 2.51 -13.15 17.05
C MET A 255 2.09 -14.60 17.26
N PHE A 256 1.56 -15.26 16.22
CA PHE A 256 1.19 -16.68 16.28
C PHE A 256 2.39 -17.56 16.61
N ARG A 257 3.54 -17.32 15.99
CA ARG A 257 4.72 -18.14 16.25
C ARG A 257 5.31 -17.92 17.62
N LEU A 258 5.48 -16.67 18.03
CA LEU A 258 6.05 -16.35 19.34
C LEU A 258 5.13 -16.82 20.48
N LEU A 259 3.82 -16.56 20.39
CA LEU A 259 2.85 -17.04 21.38
C LEU A 259 2.71 -18.57 21.33
N GLY A 260 2.67 -19.16 20.13
CA GLY A 260 2.51 -20.60 19.95
C GLY A 260 3.74 -21.42 20.36
N SER A 261 4.90 -20.78 20.57
CA SER A 261 6.09 -21.40 21.16
C SER A 261 6.02 -21.53 22.68
N TYR A 262 5.07 -20.87 23.36
CA TYR A 262 4.86 -21.07 24.79
C TYR A 262 4.14 -22.40 25.09
N PRO A 263 4.41 -23.05 26.24
CA PRO A 263 3.80 -24.34 26.58
C PRO A 263 2.27 -24.31 26.77
N ASN A 264 1.71 -23.15 27.12
CA ASN A 264 0.28 -22.97 27.39
C ASN A 264 -0.09 -21.49 27.46
N LEU A 265 -1.39 -21.20 27.58
CA LEU A 265 -1.93 -19.84 27.59
C LEU A 265 -1.48 -18.99 28.79
N SER A 266 -0.92 -19.57 29.87
CA SER A 266 -0.60 -18.83 31.10
C SER A 266 0.40 -17.70 30.86
N TYR A 267 1.19 -17.80 29.79
CA TYR A 267 2.19 -16.82 29.38
C TYR A 267 1.63 -15.70 28.49
N ALA A 268 0.42 -15.83 27.96
CA ALA A 268 -0.10 -14.91 26.95
C ALA A 268 -0.26 -13.48 27.49
N THR A 269 -0.77 -13.30 28.71
CA THR A 269 -0.90 -11.96 29.33
C THR A 269 0.44 -11.27 29.50
N ASP A 270 1.41 -11.96 30.10
CA ASP A 270 2.76 -11.43 30.31
C ASP A 270 3.46 -11.10 28.98
N TRP A 271 3.27 -11.93 27.96
CA TRP A 271 3.76 -11.64 26.61
C TRP A 271 3.15 -10.36 26.02
N TYR A 272 1.83 -10.18 26.11
CA TYR A 272 1.14 -8.98 25.63
C TYR A 272 1.59 -7.72 26.38
N GLU A 273 1.74 -7.81 27.69
CA GLU A 273 2.20 -6.70 28.53
C GLU A 273 3.64 -6.31 28.20
N ALA A 274 4.52 -7.28 27.93
CA ALA A 274 5.87 -7.01 27.45
C ALA A 274 5.90 -6.31 26.08
N GLN A 275 4.90 -6.56 25.24
CA GLN A 275 4.69 -5.81 24.00
C GLN A 275 4.05 -4.43 24.23
N GLY A 276 3.69 -4.05 25.46
CA GLY A 276 3.03 -2.78 25.78
C GLY A 276 1.53 -2.74 25.49
N PHE A 277 0.90 -3.91 25.30
CA PHE A 277 -0.57 -4.00 25.26
C PHE A 277 -1.12 -3.99 26.68
N ARG A 278 -2.35 -3.49 26.81
CA ARG A 278 -3.16 -3.59 28.01
C ARG A 278 -4.11 -4.77 27.89
N VAL A 279 -3.98 -5.73 28.79
CA VAL A 279 -4.87 -6.88 28.90
C VAL A 279 -5.90 -6.60 30.00
N PRO A 280 -7.22 -6.59 29.70
CA PRO A 280 -8.24 -6.48 30.72
C PRO A 280 -8.32 -7.78 31.55
N ASP A 281 -8.58 -7.68 32.86
CA ASP A 281 -8.63 -8.84 33.76
C ASP A 281 -9.57 -9.96 33.27
N ASN A 282 -10.71 -9.59 32.66
CA ASN A 282 -11.74 -10.51 32.15
C ASN A 282 -11.38 -11.19 30.82
N PHE A 283 -10.25 -10.83 30.23
CA PHE A 283 -9.73 -11.40 28.98
C PHE A 283 -8.26 -11.81 29.14
N SER A 284 -7.80 -12.01 30.38
CA SER A 284 -6.43 -12.37 30.72
C SER A 284 -6.22 -13.88 30.72
N SER A 285 -4.98 -14.33 30.82
CA SER A 285 -4.64 -15.75 30.98
C SER A 285 -5.20 -16.36 32.26
N ALA A 286 -5.41 -15.57 33.31
CA ALA A 286 -6.02 -16.03 34.56
C ALA A 286 -7.54 -16.21 34.45
N ARG A 287 -8.18 -15.45 33.56
CA ARG A 287 -9.63 -15.50 33.29
C ARG A 287 -9.87 -15.32 31.78
N PRO A 288 -9.54 -16.33 30.97
CA PRO A 288 -9.71 -16.24 29.53
C PRO A 288 -11.21 -16.26 29.20
N TYR A 289 -11.57 -15.60 28.10
CA TYR A 289 -12.93 -15.67 27.59
C TYR A 289 -13.19 -17.06 27.00
N LEU A 290 -14.23 -17.74 27.46
CA LEU A 290 -14.63 -19.04 26.94
C LEU A 290 -15.60 -18.88 25.77
N GLU A 291 -15.18 -19.32 24.59
CA GLU A 291 -16.03 -19.36 23.42
C GLU A 291 -17.06 -20.50 23.51
N GLN A 292 -18.11 -20.44 22.69
CA GLN A 292 -19.17 -21.45 22.67
C GLN A 292 -18.65 -22.85 22.32
N ASP A 293 -17.58 -22.92 21.51
CA ASP A 293 -16.95 -24.18 21.13
C ASP A 293 -16.04 -24.75 22.23
N GLY A 294 -15.82 -24.00 23.33
CA GLY A 294 -14.96 -24.34 24.45
C GLY A 294 -13.52 -23.85 24.34
N THR A 295 -13.17 -23.16 23.24
CA THR A 295 -11.84 -22.54 23.10
C THR A 295 -11.66 -21.37 24.06
N GLN A 296 -10.41 -21.07 24.41
CA GLN A 296 -10.06 -20.05 25.38
C GLN A 296 -9.43 -18.85 24.67
N ARG A 297 -10.00 -17.65 24.81
CA ARG A 297 -9.51 -16.44 24.16
C ARG A 297 -8.91 -15.47 25.16
N VAL A 298 -7.68 -15.04 24.89
CA VAL A 298 -7.00 -13.94 25.59
C VAL A 298 -6.96 -12.74 24.65
N SER A 299 -7.43 -11.59 25.13
CA SER A 299 -7.61 -10.39 24.32
C SER A 299 -6.81 -9.23 24.91
N ALA A 300 -6.05 -8.55 24.07
CA ALA A 300 -5.18 -7.46 24.45
C ALA A 300 -5.49 -6.22 23.61
N SER A 301 -5.40 -5.05 24.21
CA SER A 301 -5.71 -3.77 23.56
C SER A 301 -4.50 -2.84 23.62
N TYR A 302 -4.26 -2.10 22.56
CA TYR A 302 -3.16 -1.16 22.45
C TYR A 302 -3.66 0.19 21.97
N SER A 303 -3.29 1.25 22.68
CA SER A 303 -3.71 2.61 22.35
C SER A 303 -2.72 3.24 21.38
N ILE A 304 -3.06 3.19 20.09
CA ILE A 304 -2.32 3.88 19.03
C ILE A 304 -2.26 5.38 19.32
N ARG A 305 -3.35 5.96 19.85
CA ARG A 305 -3.41 7.39 20.21
C ARG A 305 -2.38 7.80 21.27
N LYS A 306 -2.08 6.92 22.23
CA LYS A 306 -1.14 7.23 23.33
C LYS A 306 0.29 6.87 22.99
N ASN A 307 0.50 5.76 22.30
CA ASN A 307 1.82 5.13 22.16
C ASN A 307 2.36 5.17 20.72
N GLY A 308 1.57 5.64 19.75
CA GLY A 308 1.89 5.55 18.32
C GLY A 308 1.62 4.15 17.75
N PRO A 309 1.57 3.96 16.41
CA PRO A 309 1.32 2.65 15.81
C PRO A 309 2.50 1.69 16.01
N LYS A 310 2.21 0.40 16.18
CA LYS A 310 3.22 -0.65 16.41
C LYS A 310 4.06 -1.02 15.19
N PHE A 311 3.43 -1.00 14.04
CA PHE A 311 4.04 -1.22 12.73
C PHE A 311 3.38 -0.24 11.77
N PRO A 312 3.94 -0.01 10.56
CA PRO A 312 3.31 0.82 9.56
C PRO A 312 1.89 0.31 9.30
N THR A 313 0.87 0.98 9.84
CA THR A 313 -0.51 0.79 9.38
C THR A 313 -0.54 1.39 7.98
N THR A 314 -0.28 0.60 6.96
CA THR A 314 0.24 1.04 5.66
C THR A 314 -0.52 2.22 5.03
N GLY A 315 0.26 3.11 4.40
CA GLY A 315 -0.17 4.17 3.47
C GLY A 315 -0.12 5.61 3.99
N ILE A 316 0.47 6.53 3.20
CA ILE A 316 0.32 8.00 3.38
C ILE A 316 -1.18 8.39 3.33
N VAL A 317 -1.97 7.62 2.59
CA VAL A 317 -3.44 7.74 2.48
C VAL A 317 -4.10 7.57 3.86
N ARG A 318 -3.77 6.53 4.64
CA ARG A 318 -4.34 6.32 5.98
C ARG A 318 -3.86 7.35 7.02
N ARG A 319 -2.70 7.99 6.78
CA ARG A 319 -2.22 9.14 7.58
C ARG A 319 -2.89 10.45 7.20
N ALA A 320 -3.37 10.59 5.97
CA ALA A 320 -4.00 11.80 5.45
C ALA A 320 -5.53 11.82 5.62
N PHE A 321 -6.19 10.65 5.65
CA PHE A 321 -7.62 10.53 5.94
C PHE A 321 -7.84 10.24 7.43
N GLY A 322 -8.73 11.00 8.06
CA GLY A 322 -9.01 11.01 9.50
C GLY A 322 -9.59 9.73 10.12
N SER A 323 -9.38 8.55 9.53
CA SER A 323 -9.67 7.24 10.14
C SER A 323 -8.40 6.60 10.70
N ILE A 324 -7.55 7.40 11.35
CA ILE A 324 -6.41 6.87 12.11
C ILE A 324 -7.00 5.94 13.17
N PRO A 325 -6.73 4.62 13.11
CA PRO A 325 -7.23 3.73 14.14
C PRO A 325 -6.69 4.21 15.48
N TYR A 326 -7.59 4.48 16.43
CA TYR A 326 -7.19 4.99 17.74
C TYR A 326 -6.76 3.86 18.68
N GLY A 327 -7.13 2.63 18.33
CA GLY A 327 -6.80 1.41 19.05
C GLY A 327 -6.53 0.23 18.12
N MET A 328 -5.69 -0.67 18.60
CA MET A 328 -5.45 -2.00 18.04
C MET A 328 -5.88 -3.03 19.08
N SER A 329 -6.55 -4.08 18.68
CA SER A 329 -6.88 -5.23 19.53
C SER A 329 -6.24 -6.48 18.95
N VAL A 330 -5.76 -7.38 19.80
CA VAL A 330 -5.23 -8.67 19.39
C VAL A 330 -5.92 -9.75 20.20
N ASP A 331 -6.48 -10.72 19.49
CA ASP A 331 -7.12 -11.89 20.06
C ASP A 331 -6.25 -13.11 19.78
N ALA A 332 -5.78 -13.79 20.83
CA ALA A 332 -5.15 -15.10 20.75
C ALA A 332 -6.13 -16.16 21.26
N THR A 333 -6.53 -17.08 20.38
CA THR A 333 -7.43 -18.17 20.73
C THR A 333 -6.66 -19.47 20.88
N TRP A 334 -6.86 -20.14 22.02
CA TRP A 334 -6.22 -21.37 22.43
C TRP A 334 -7.21 -22.53 22.48
N SER A 335 -6.70 -23.75 22.41
CA SER A 335 -7.46 -24.98 22.60
C SER A 335 -8.18 -25.03 23.96
N LYS A 336 -9.13 -25.95 24.09
CA LYS A 336 -9.94 -26.14 25.32
C LYS A 336 -9.09 -26.40 26.56
N ASP A 337 -7.97 -27.10 26.41
CA ASP A 337 -7.01 -27.40 27.45
C ASP A 337 -5.96 -26.29 27.64
N GLY A 338 -6.00 -25.24 26.81
CA GLY A 338 -5.11 -24.10 26.90
C GLY A 338 -3.66 -24.37 26.48
N LYS A 339 -3.38 -25.53 25.88
CA LYS A 339 -2.01 -25.95 25.53
C LYS A 339 -1.57 -25.60 24.12
N GLN A 340 -2.52 -25.41 23.20
CA GLN A 340 -2.21 -25.17 21.80
C GLN A 340 -2.88 -23.89 21.30
N LEU A 341 -2.07 -22.96 20.77
CA LEU A 341 -2.58 -21.78 20.08
C LEU A 341 -3.22 -22.19 18.74
N GLN A 342 -4.43 -21.72 18.50
CA GLN A 342 -5.23 -22.07 17.32
C GLN A 342 -5.18 -20.98 16.24
N TRP A 343 -5.28 -19.71 16.62
CA TRP A 343 -5.10 -18.57 15.70
C TRP A 343 -4.86 -17.28 16.49
N VAL A 344 -4.33 -16.28 15.78
CA VAL A 344 -4.21 -14.89 16.25
C VAL A 344 -4.88 -13.96 15.26
N GLU A 345 -5.65 -13.00 15.75
CA GLU A 345 -6.36 -12.02 14.94
C GLU A 345 -6.12 -10.60 15.47
N THR A 346 -5.65 -9.72 14.60
CA THR A 346 -5.49 -8.29 14.89
C THR A 346 -6.67 -7.49 14.33
N GLY A 347 -7.35 -6.75 15.20
CA GLY A 347 -8.39 -5.78 14.87
C GLY A 347 -7.93 -4.33 15.06
N PHE A 348 -8.59 -3.41 14.37
CA PHE A 348 -8.37 -1.96 14.52
C PHE A 348 -9.69 -1.26 14.80
N SER A 349 -9.69 -0.37 15.79
CA SER A 349 -10.85 0.48 16.07
C SER A 349 -10.70 1.83 15.36
N THR A 350 -11.64 2.16 14.50
CA THR A 350 -11.77 3.46 13.82
C THR A 350 -13.02 4.19 14.32
N LEU A 351 -13.00 5.52 14.32
CA LEU A 351 -14.19 6.34 14.61
C LEU A 351 -15.11 6.43 13.40
#